data_AF-A0A1S2QIJ8-F1
#
_entry.id   AF-A0A1S2QIJ8-F1
#
_cell.length_a   1.000
_cell.length_b   1.000
_cell.length_c   1.000
_cell.angle_alpha   90.00
_cell.angle_beta   90.00
_cell.angle_gamma   90.00
#
_symmetry.space_group_name_H-M   'P 1'
#
loop_
_entity.id
_entity.type
_entity.pdbx_description
1 polymer ?
#
loop_
_entity_poly.entity_id
_entity_poly.type
_entity_poly.pdbx_seq_one_letter_code
_entity_poly.pdbx_strand_id
1 'polypeptide(L)'
;MKKTVFLLFAACFIFFFVQPAYGQGSQLIIINKSNNQLGYYENSRLKEVFKVATGKVSSYTPEGKFKIVNKIVNRPYYTGHIPGGDPRNPLGNRWLGLNARGTWGTTYAIHGNNNPGSIGKYVSAGCIRMYNNEVQWLFSKVKINTPVIIAATGKTFNEIARINGYKVSDTTVPIPSSIVLKKGSKGPAVKSLQSRLSSLGYSTKGIDGIYGANTVSAVKKFQIANGLKADGIAGPATKKALKL
;
A
#
# COMPACT_ATOMS: atom_id res chain seq x y z
N MET A 1 32.75 48.36 -50.17
CA MET A 1 31.46 48.03 -49.51
C MET A 1 31.31 46.50 -49.46
N LYS A 2 31.65 45.86 -48.33
CA LYS A 2 31.40 44.42 -48.11
C LYS A 2 30.37 44.28 -46.98
N LYS A 3 29.20 43.72 -47.28
CA LYS A 3 28.11 43.49 -46.34
C LYS A 3 28.41 42.21 -45.54
N THR A 4 28.60 42.32 -44.23
CA THR A 4 28.76 41.16 -43.34
C THR A 4 27.36 40.69 -42.92
N VAL A 5 26.97 39.49 -43.36
CA VAL A 5 25.73 38.83 -42.93
C VAL A 5 26.04 38.04 -41.66
N PHE A 6 25.41 38.40 -40.54
CA PHE A 6 25.42 37.61 -39.32
C PHE A 6 24.33 36.54 -39.40
N LEU A 7 24.72 35.28 -39.58
CA LEU A 7 23.82 34.13 -39.41
C LEU A 7 23.67 33.85 -37.90
N LEU A 8 22.49 34.15 -37.36
CA LEU A 8 22.07 33.69 -36.03
C LEU A 8 21.74 32.19 -36.09
N PHE A 9 22.63 31.35 -35.56
CA PHE A 9 22.33 29.95 -35.27
C PHE A 9 21.44 29.89 -34.02
N ALA A 10 20.13 29.75 -34.21
CA ALA A 10 19.22 29.39 -33.14
C ALA A 10 19.45 27.92 -32.77
N ALA A 11 20.23 27.67 -31.71
CA ALA A 11 20.38 26.35 -31.14
C ALA A 11 19.05 25.93 -30.47
N CYS A 12 18.19 25.25 -31.23
CA CYS A 12 16.97 24.66 -30.72
C CYS A 12 17.35 23.48 -29.80
N PHE A 13 17.48 23.74 -28.50
CA PHE A 13 17.59 22.68 -27.50
C PHE A 13 16.25 21.93 -27.42
N ILE A 14 16.12 20.88 -28.23
CA ILE A 14 15.04 19.91 -28.08
C ILE A 14 15.30 19.17 -26.76
N PHE A 15 14.66 19.62 -25.68
CA PHE A 15 14.55 18.85 -24.45
C PHE A 15 13.74 17.59 -24.75
N PHE A 16 14.42 16.51 -25.12
CA PHE A 16 13.83 15.18 -25.06
C PHE A 16 13.54 14.89 -23.59
N PHE A 17 12.27 15.04 -23.19
CA PHE A 17 11.76 14.41 -21.99
C PHE A 17 11.87 12.90 -22.20
N VAL A 18 13.00 12.32 -21.79
CA VAL A 18 13.17 10.86 -21.74
C VAL A 18 12.17 10.35 -20.72
N GLN A 19 11.01 9.90 -21.20
CA GLN A 19 10.08 9.17 -20.35
C GLN A 19 10.77 7.87 -19.94
N PRO A 20 10.86 7.56 -18.64
CA PRO A 20 11.48 6.31 -18.22
C PRO A 20 10.73 5.15 -18.87
N ALA A 21 11.46 4.34 -19.65
CA ALA A 21 10.92 3.12 -20.20
C ALA A 21 10.61 2.16 -19.05
N TYR A 22 9.33 2.03 -18.70
CA TYR A 22 8.89 1.08 -17.68
C TYR A 22 9.03 -0.34 -18.24
N GLY A 23 10.16 -0.97 -17.92
CA GLY A 23 10.41 -2.37 -18.25
C GLY A 23 9.46 -3.33 -17.53
N GLN A 24 9.44 -4.57 -18.00
CA GLN A 24 8.84 -5.70 -17.28
C GLN A 24 9.45 -5.78 -15.87
N GLY A 25 8.61 -5.88 -14.84
CA GLY A 25 8.98 -5.83 -13.43
C GLY A 25 8.99 -4.43 -12.80
N SER A 26 8.54 -3.40 -13.53
CA SER A 26 8.36 -2.04 -13.00
C SER A 26 7.30 -1.98 -11.90
N GLN A 27 7.61 -1.28 -10.82
CA GLN A 27 6.74 -1.11 -9.65
C GLN A 27 6.46 0.37 -9.43
N LEU A 28 5.29 0.68 -8.86
CA LEU A 28 4.94 2.02 -8.41
C LEU A 28 4.02 1.91 -7.19
N ILE A 29 4.22 2.79 -6.22
CA ILE A 29 3.28 2.99 -5.12
C ILE A 29 2.67 4.37 -5.27
N ILE A 30 1.36 4.48 -5.10
CA ILE A 30 0.67 5.77 -5.01
C ILE A 30 -0.09 5.80 -3.69
N ILE A 31 0.13 6.84 -2.88
CA ILE A 31 -0.68 7.15 -1.71
C ILE A 31 -1.54 8.36 -2.03
N ASN A 32 -2.85 8.22 -1.90
CA ASN A 32 -3.78 9.33 -1.95
C ASN A 32 -4.28 9.63 -0.53
N LYS A 33 -3.86 10.78 0.00
CA LYS A 33 -4.23 11.23 1.35
C LYS A 33 -5.71 11.58 1.42
N SER A 34 -6.32 12.10 0.36
CA SER A 34 -7.72 12.55 0.36
C SER A 34 -8.73 11.44 0.67
N ASN A 35 -8.37 10.18 0.38
CA ASN A 35 -9.20 9.02 0.68
C ASN A 35 -8.49 8.00 1.59
N ASN A 36 -7.29 8.32 2.10
CA ASN A 36 -6.49 7.44 2.94
C ASN A 36 -6.27 6.05 2.31
N GLN A 37 -5.85 6.02 1.04
CA GLN A 37 -5.57 4.78 0.32
C GLN A 37 -4.16 4.73 -0.27
N LEU A 38 -3.65 3.51 -0.42
CA LEU A 38 -2.40 3.20 -1.10
C LEU A 38 -2.67 2.20 -2.22
N GLY A 39 -2.32 2.56 -3.46
CA GLY A 39 -2.33 1.67 -4.63
C GLY A 39 -0.93 1.14 -4.92
N TYR A 40 -0.80 -0.18 -5.11
CA TYR A 40 0.43 -0.82 -5.57
C TYR A 40 0.28 -1.27 -7.01
N TYR A 41 1.20 -0.82 -7.86
CA TYR A 41 1.32 -1.17 -9.26
C TYR A 41 2.50 -2.09 -9.50
N GLU A 42 2.30 -3.04 -10.42
CA GLU A 42 3.36 -3.86 -10.97
C GLU A 42 3.04 -4.16 -12.44
N ASN A 43 4.03 -3.99 -13.32
CA ASN A 43 3.88 -4.16 -14.77
C ASN A 43 2.74 -3.29 -15.32
N SER A 44 2.74 -2.00 -14.96
CA SER A 44 1.71 -1.02 -15.37
C SER A 44 0.27 -1.36 -14.96
N ARG A 45 0.04 -2.38 -14.12
CA ARG A 45 -1.29 -2.76 -13.64
C ARG A 45 -1.43 -2.46 -12.16
N LEU A 46 -2.54 -1.84 -11.77
CA LEU A 46 -2.93 -1.71 -10.37
C LEU A 46 -3.22 -3.11 -9.83
N LYS A 47 -2.38 -3.59 -8.92
CA LYS A 47 -2.48 -4.95 -8.36
C LYS A 47 -3.35 -4.98 -7.12
N GLU A 48 -3.14 -4.02 -6.22
CA GLU A 48 -3.78 -3.99 -4.90
C GLU A 48 -4.04 -2.54 -4.47
N VAL A 49 -5.11 -2.35 -3.71
CA VAL A 49 -5.44 -1.09 -3.03
C VAL A 49 -5.68 -1.38 -1.55
N PHE A 50 -4.99 -0.63 -0.70
CA PHE A 50 -5.03 -0.75 0.75
C PHE A 50 -5.62 0.50 1.37
N LYS A 51 -6.31 0.35 2.50
CA LYS A 51 -6.58 1.49 3.39
C LYS A 51 -5.32 1.77 4.19
N VAL A 52 -5.01 3.04 4.39
CA VAL A 52 -3.86 3.49 5.18
C VAL A 52 -4.27 4.58 6.15
N ALA A 53 -3.44 4.89 7.14
CA ALA A 53 -3.58 6.13 7.90
C ALA A 53 -2.43 7.07 7.61
N THR A 54 -2.74 8.35 7.41
CA THR A 54 -1.77 9.40 7.11
C THR A 54 -1.74 10.45 8.21
N GLY A 55 -0.96 11.51 7.97
CA GLY A 55 -0.73 12.61 8.89
C GLY A 55 -2.03 13.25 9.40
N LYS A 56 -2.06 13.58 10.70
CA LYS A 56 -3.19 14.26 11.35
C LYS A 56 -3.54 15.60 10.70
N VAL A 57 -2.53 16.33 10.23
CA VAL A 57 -2.70 17.53 9.42
C VAL A 57 -2.06 17.34 8.06
N SER A 58 -2.52 18.10 7.06
CA SER A 58 -2.15 17.93 5.66
C SER A 58 -0.64 17.94 5.42
N SER A 59 0.10 18.78 6.15
CA SER A 59 1.55 18.97 6.02
C SER A 59 2.41 17.84 6.61
N TYR A 60 1.86 16.96 7.45
CA TYR A 60 2.65 15.96 8.16
C TYR A 60 3.11 14.82 7.24
N THR A 61 2.19 14.25 6.45
CA THR A 61 2.58 13.30 5.39
C THR A 61 2.95 14.10 4.14
N PRO A 62 4.23 14.09 3.73
CA PRO A 62 4.70 14.96 2.66
C PRO A 62 4.12 14.53 1.31
N GLU A 63 3.71 15.51 0.50
CA GLU A 63 3.30 15.29 -0.90
C GLU A 63 4.50 15.37 -1.83
N GLY A 64 4.42 14.70 -2.97
CA GLY A 64 5.45 14.70 -3.98
C GLY A 64 5.86 13.31 -4.45
N LYS A 65 7.04 13.25 -5.08
CA LYS A 65 7.64 12.03 -5.62
C LYS A 65 8.81 11.60 -4.73
N PHE A 66 8.79 10.34 -4.33
CA PHE A 66 9.78 9.71 -3.47
C PHE A 66 10.13 8.33 -4.02
N LYS A 67 10.98 7.61 -3.30
CA LYS A 67 11.36 6.23 -3.53
C LYS A 67 11.55 5.51 -2.21
N ILE A 68 11.36 4.19 -2.24
CA ILE A 68 11.77 3.32 -1.15
C ILE A 68 13.30 3.25 -1.11
N VAL A 69 13.91 3.57 0.02
CA VAL A 69 15.38 3.58 0.17
C VAL A 69 15.92 2.59 1.17
N ASN A 70 15.09 2.09 2.09
CA ASN A 70 15.44 1.00 2.97
C ASN A 70 14.22 0.15 3.31
N LYS A 71 14.48 -1.06 3.81
CA LYS A 71 13.48 -2.04 4.23
C LYS A 71 13.94 -2.70 5.51
N ILE A 72 13.16 -2.60 6.58
CA ILE A 72 13.52 -3.13 7.89
C ILE A 72 12.39 -4.03 8.41
N VAL A 73 12.75 -5.23 8.87
CA VAL A 73 11.85 -6.12 9.60
C VAL A 73 11.90 -5.72 11.07
N ASN A 74 10.75 -5.54 11.71
CA ASN A 74 10.64 -5.27 13.14
C ASN A 74 11.55 -4.11 13.62
N ARG A 75 11.42 -2.93 13.00
CA ARG A 75 12.24 -1.76 13.37
C ARG A 75 11.97 -1.36 14.84
N PRO A 76 12.99 -1.19 15.69
CA PRO A 76 12.81 -0.63 17.03
C PRO A 76 12.18 0.78 16.98
N TYR A 77 11.36 1.09 17.99
CA TYR A 77 10.80 2.43 18.17
C TYR A 77 11.61 3.17 19.24
N TYR A 78 12.68 3.81 18.79
CA TYR A 78 13.67 4.46 19.66
C TYR A 78 13.07 5.51 20.59
N THR A 79 12.20 6.39 20.08
CA THR A 79 11.57 7.45 20.91
C THR A 79 10.80 6.90 22.11
N GLY A 80 10.13 5.76 21.94
CA GLY A 80 9.39 5.09 23.01
C GLY A 80 10.20 4.01 23.73
N HIS A 81 11.48 3.81 23.40
CA HIS A 81 12.33 2.73 23.91
C HIS A 81 11.69 1.33 23.77
N ILE A 82 10.95 1.09 22.68
CA ILE A 82 10.26 -0.17 22.45
C ILE A 82 11.07 -1.05 21.49
N PRO A 83 11.43 -2.29 21.87
CA PRO A 83 12.12 -3.23 20.99
C PRO A 83 11.39 -3.51 19.68
N GLY A 84 12.15 -3.95 18.69
CA GLY A 84 11.61 -4.47 17.45
C GLY A 84 10.78 -5.74 17.67
N GLY A 85 9.59 -5.83 17.08
CA GLY A 85 8.74 -7.03 17.16
C GLY A 85 7.88 -7.12 18.42
N ASP A 86 8.05 -6.21 19.38
CA ASP A 86 7.14 -6.07 20.52
C ASP A 86 5.73 -5.67 20.01
N PRO A 87 4.64 -6.32 20.46
CA PRO A 87 3.27 -5.99 20.07
C PRO A 87 2.86 -4.54 20.32
N ARG A 88 3.51 -3.86 21.28
CA ARG A 88 3.28 -2.45 21.62
C ARG A 88 3.99 -1.50 20.68
N ASN A 89 4.91 -1.97 19.83
CA ASN A 89 5.67 -1.11 18.93
C ASN A 89 4.75 -0.48 17.87
N PRO A 90 4.59 0.86 17.84
CA PRO A 90 3.68 1.53 16.92
C PRO A 90 4.10 1.45 15.45
N LEU A 91 5.34 1.04 15.18
CA LEU A 91 5.85 0.85 13.83
C LEU A 91 5.41 -0.50 13.22
N GLY A 92 4.93 -1.42 14.05
CA GLY A 92 4.51 -2.76 13.61
C GLY A 92 5.67 -3.61 13.09
N ASN A 93 5.35 -4.56 12.21
CA ASN A 93 6.27 -5.63 11.84
C ASN A 93 7.16 -5.34 10.61
N ARG A 94 6.85 -4.32 9.80
CA ARG A 94 7.61 -3.97 8.59
C ARG A 94 7.71 -2.46 8.43
N TRP A 95 8.84 -2.04 7.88
CA TRP A 95 9.18 -0.67 7.58
C TRP A 95 9.70 -0.56 6.15
N LEU A 96 9.09 0.31 5.35
CA LEU A 96 9.50 0.70 4.00
C LEU A 96 9.85 2.19 4.03
N GLY A 97 11.13 2.51 4.22
CA GLY A 97 11.59 3.88 4.41
C GLY A 97 11.54 4.70 3.13
N LEU A 98 11.04 5.93 3.23
CA LEU A 98 10.90 6.90 2.15
C LEU A 98 12.02 7.94 2.20
N ASN A 99 12.59 8.31 1.06
CA ASN A 99 13.51 9.45 0.96
C ASN A 99 12.78 10.81 1.00
N ALA A 100 11.87 11.00 1.95
CA ALA A 100 11.20 12.28 2.10
C ALA A 100 12.03 13.24 2.95
N ARG A 101 12.05 14.52 2.57
CA ARG A 101 12.67 15.63 3.33
C ARG A 101 14.12 15.36 3.77
N GLY A 102 14.92 14.72 2.92
CA GLY A 102 16.33 14.43 3.21
C GLY A 102 16.58 13.40 4.31
N THR A 103 15.56 12.63 4.71
CA THR A 103 15.65 11.71 5.86
C THR A 103 16.12 10.29 5.52
N TRP A 104 16.42 10.01 4.24
CA TRP A 104 16.97 8.72 3.80
C TRP A 104 16.24 7.46 4.34
N GLY A 105 14.93 7.56 4.55
CA GLY A 105 14.08 6.47 5.04
C GLY A 105 14.19 6.18 6.53
N THR A 106 14.74 7.08 7.34
CA THR A 106 14.82 6.92 8.80
C THR A 106 13.63 7.56 9.54
N THR A 107 12.97 8.55 8.92
CA THR A 107 11.89 9.33 9.55
C THR A 107 10.52 9.08 8.92
N TYR A 108 10.42 9.03 7.59
CA TYR A 108 9.16 8.81 6.89
C TYR A 108 9.15 7.41 6.29
N ALA A 109 8.04 6.68 6.49
CA ALA A 109 7.91 5.32 5.98
C ALA A 109 6.44 4.93 5.73
N ILE A 110 6.29 3.90 4.91
CA ILE A 110 5.12 3.03 4.92
C ILE A 110 5.44 1.89 5.89
N HIS A 111 4.65 1.74 6.95
CA HIS A 111 4.96 0.76 8.00
C HIS A 111 3.69 0.09 8.56
N GLY A 112 3.90 -0.91 9.41
CA GLY A 112 2.82 -1.61 10.12
C GLY A 112 2.17 -0.74 11.20
N ASN A 113 1.52 -1.37 12.18
CA ASN A 113 0.79 -0.62 13.20
C ASN A 113 0.46 -1.52 14.40
N ASN A 114 0.44 -0.95 15.60
CA ASN A 114 -0.08 -1.62 16.81
C ASN A 114 -1.56 -1.26 17.11
N ASN A 115 -2.14 -0.29 16.39
CA ASN A 115 -3.52 0.16 16.59
C ASN A 115 -4.35 0.04 15.29
N PRO A 116 -4.84 -1.16 14.93
CA PRO A 116 -5.62 -1.40 13.70
C PRO A 116 -6.80 -0.43 13.51
N GLY A 117 -7.45 0.01 14.58
CA GLY A 117 -8.57 0.97 14.52
C GLY A 117 -8.20 2.38 14.05
N SER A 118 -6.91 2.66 13.87
CA SER A 118 -6.42 3.91 13.31
C SER A 118 -6.42 3.93 11.78
N ILE A 119 -6.44 2.79 11.11
CA ILE A 119 -6.33 2.69 9.65
C ILE A 119 -7.56 3.32 8.98
N GLY A 120 -7.34 4.09 7.91
CA GLY A 120 -8.36 4.89 7.22
C GLY A 120 -8.57 6.30 7.79
N LYS A 121 -7.77 6.72 8.79
CA LYS A 121 -7.91 8.02 9.48
C LYS A 121 -6.66 8.89 9.35
N TYR A 122 -6.83 10.19 9.59
CA TYR A 122 -5.76 11.19 9.69
C TYR A 122 -5.24 11.27 11.13
N VAL A 123 -4.23 10.46 11.47
CA VAL A 123 -3.80 10.29 12.88
C VAL A 123 -2.28 10.24 13.10
N SER A 124 -1.49 10.07 12.03
CA SER A 124 -0.05 9.86 12.19
C SER A 124 0.69 11.18 12.35
N ALA A 125 1.96 11.11 12.78
CA ALA A 125 2.89 12.23 12.77
C ALA A 125 3.56 12.44 11.40
N GLY A 126 3.10 11.75 10.35
CA GLY A 126 3.60 11.91 8.98
C GLY A 126 3.88 10.61 8.23
N CYS A 127 4.08 9.50 8.94
CA CYS A 127 4.19 8.18 8.33
C CYS A 127 2.86 7.64 7.77
N ILE A 128 2.95 6.67 6.87
CA ILE A 128 1.82 5.95 6.31
C ILE A 128 1.67 4.62 7.05
N ARG A 129 0.62 4.46 7.86
CA ARG A 129 0.38 3.24 8.63
C ARG A 129 -0.52 2.28 7.85
N MET A 130 -0.20 1.01 7.91
CA MET A 130 -0.94 -0.10 7.30
C MET A 130 -1.28 -1.16 8.36
N TYR A 131 -2.20 -2.07 8.06
CA TYR A 131 -2.34 -3.29 8.85
C TYR A 131 -1.08 -4.16 8.71
N ASN A 132 -0.67 -4.84 9.80
CA ASN A 132 0.58 -5.61 9.84
C ASN A 132 0.66 -6.74 8.79
N ASN A 133 -0.47 -7.35 8.44
CA ASN A 133 -0.54 -8.36 7.39
C ASN A 133 -0.38 -7.77 5.98
N GLU A 134 -1.02 -6.64 5.72
CA GLU A 134 -0.97 -5.97 4.42
C GLU A 134 0.42 -5.39 4.15
N VAL A 135 1.04 -4.75 5.13
CA VAL A 135 2.42 -4.26 4.98
C VAL A 135 3.42 -5.41 4.84
N GLN A 136 3.17 -6.56 5.46
CA GLN A 136 4.00 -7.76 5.26
C GLN A 136 3.90 -8.26 3.82
N TRP A 137 2.71 -8.27 3.24
CA TRP A 137 2.53 -8.56 1.83
C TRP A 137 3.26 -7.54 0.96
N LEU A 138 3.02 -6.23 1.18
CA LEU A 138 3.63 -5.17 0.39
C LEU A 138 5.16 -5.23 0.47
N PHE A 139 5.71 -5.45 1.66
CA PHE A 139 7.14 -5.63 1.90
C PHE A 139 7.72 -6.81 1.11
N SER A 140 6.96 -7.90 0.93
CA SER A 140 7.43 -9.04 0.12
C SER A 140 7.49 -8.75 -1.38
N LYS A 141 6.77 -7.73 -1.86
CA LYS A 141 6.67 -7.37 -3.28
C LYS A 141 7.60 -6.22 -3.65
N VAL A 142 7.61 -5.18 -2.82
CA VAL A 142 8.27 -3.90 -3.12
C VAL A 142 9.80 -4.03 -3.10
N LYS A 143 10.45 -3.54 -4.14
CA LYS A 143 11.92 -3.46 -4.24
C LYS A 143 12.43 -2.13 -3.68
N ILE A 144 13.72 -2.10 -3.30
CA ILE A 144 14.41 -0.82 -3.09
C ILE A 144 14.41 -0.04 -4.41
N ASN A 145 14.36 1.29 -4.32
CA ASN A 145 14.18 2.24 -5.41
C ASN A 145 12.80 2.23 -6.08
N THR A 146 11.82 1.44 -5.60
CA THR A 146 10.44 1.54 -6.09
C THR A 146 9.92 2.98 -5.90
N PRO A 147 9.48 3.64 -6.98
CA PRO A 147 8.90 4.97 -6.92
C PRO A 147 7.64 5.02 -6.06
N VAL A 148 7.47 6.13 -5.35
CA VAL A 148 6.32 6.42 -4.50
C VAL A 148 5.80 7.82 -4.83
N ILE A 149 4.51 7.93 -5.15
CA ILE A 149 3.83 9.22 -5.31
C ILE A 149 2.92 9.41 -4.10
N ILE A 150 2.98 10.57 -3.47
CA ILE A 150 2.03 10.96 -2.42
C ILE A 150 1.29 12.21 -2.88
N ALA A 151 -0.03 12.14 -2.94
CA ALA A 151 -0.89 13.24 -3.39
C ALA A 151 -2.09 13.41 -2.46
N ALA A 152 -2.70 14.60 -2.46
CA ALA A 152 -4.02 14.85 -1.91
C ALA A 152 -4.94 15.37 -3.02
N THR A 153 -5.70 14.46 -3.65
CA THR A 153 -6.55 14.81 -4.80
C THR A 153 -7.78 13.91 -4.90
N GLY A 154 -8.84 14.40 -5.56
CA GLY A 154 -10.02 13.59 -5.91
C GLY A 154 -9.80 12.61 -7.07
N LYS A 155 -8.61 12.62 -7.70
CA LYS A 155 -8.27 11.76 -8.84
C LYS A 155 -8.09 10.29 -8.44
N THR A 156 -8.42 9.40 -9.37
CA THR A 156 -8.15 7.96 -9.27
C THR A 156 -6.66 7.66 -9.33
N PHE A 157 -6.25 6.46 -8.90
CA PHE A 157 -4.86 6.04 -8.99
C PHE A 157 -4.32 6.02 -10.42
N ASN A 158 -5.13 5.59 -11.40
CA ASN A 158 -4.71 5.56 -12.80
C ASN A 158 -4.50 6.99 -13.34
N GLU A 159 -5.36 7.95 -12.98
CA GLU A 159 -5.16 9.35 -13.35
C GLU A 159 -3.89 9.94 -12.70
N ILE A 160 -3.66 9.67 -11.40
CA ILE A 160 -2.43 10.11 -10.71
C ILE A 160 -1.20 9.52 -11.39
N ALA A 161 -1.22 8.22 -11.72
CA ALA A 161 -0.13 7.54 -12.41
C ALA A 161 0.18 8.22 -13.76
N ARG A 162 -0.86 8.44 -14.60
CA ARG A 162 -0.70 9.07 -15.93
C ARG A 162 -0.15 10.48 -15.85
N ILE A 163 -0.69 11.33 -14.97
CA ILE A 163 -0.21 12.72 -14.78
C ILE A 163 1.25 12.74 -14.35
N ASN A 164 1.71 11.70 -13.65
CA ASN A 164 3.10 11.56 -13.24
C ASN A 164 4.00 10.84 -14.27
N GLY A 165 3.49 10.59 -15.48
CA GLY A 165 4.24 10.00 -16.59
C GLY A 165 4.34 8.48 -16.55
N TYR A 166 3.48 7.79 -15.80
CA TYR A 166 3.45 6.33 -15.74
C TYR A 166 2.43 5.77 -16.72
N LYS A 167 2.85 4.77 -17.51
CA LYS A 167 1.93 3.99 -18.35
C LYS A 167 1.11 3.08 -17.44
N VAL A 168 -0.21 3.08 -17.62
CA VAL A 168 -1.14 2.19 -16.93
C VAL A 168 -1.95 1.39 -17.94
N SER A 169 -2.17 0.11 -17.66
CA SER A 169 -3.04 -0.74 -18.47
C SER A 169 -4.48 -0.59 -17.97
N ASP A 170 -5.32 0.04 -18.78
CA ASP A 170 -6.77 0.20 -18.59
C ASP A 170 -7.58 -1.05 -18.87
N THR A 171 -6.99 -2.24 -18.86
CA THR A 171 -7.81 -3.43 -18.60
C THR A 171 -8.59 -3.09 -17.36
N THR A 172 -9.90 -2.89 -17.51
CA THR A 172 -10.82 -2.67 -16.41
C THR A 172 -10.46 -3.76 -15.45
N VAL A 173 -9.78 -3.36 -14.40
CA VAL A 173 -9.48 -4.20 -13.29
C VAL A 173 -10.81 -4.10 -12.57
N PRO A 174 -11.79 -5.02 -12.76
CA PRO A 174 -13.03 -4.98 -11.99
C PRO A 174 -12.57 -5.12 -10.55
N ILE A 175 -12.47 -4.01 -9.81
CA ILE A 175 -12.05 -3.88 -8.39
C ILE A 175 -11.73 -5.27 -7.77
N PRO A 176 -10.55 -5.89 -7.99
CA PRO A 176 -10.45 -7.34 -7.94
C PRO A 176 -9.70 -7.72 -6.68
N SER A 177 -10.30 -8.67 -5.96
CA SER A 177 -9.59 -9.62 -5.10
C SER A 177 -9.06 -9.10 -3.76
N SER A 178 -8.75 -7.81 -3.60
CA SER A 178 -8.26 -7.25 -2.33
C SER A 178 -9.36 -7.08 -1.27
N ILE A 179 -10.60 -6.83 -1.71
CA ILE A 179 -11.73 -6.58 -0.82
C ILE A 179 -12.47 -7.87 -0.43
N VAL A 180 -12.44 -8.89 -1.28
CA VAL A 180 -13.26 -10.08 -1.13
C VAL A 180 -12.41 -11.34 -1.18
N LEU A 181 -12.25 -11.99 -0.03
CA LEU A 181 -11.67 -13.33 0.03
C LEU A 181 -12.81 -14.35 -0.05
N LYS A 182 -12.71 -15.31 -0.96
CA LYS A 182 -13.73 -16.34 -1.18
C LYS A 182 -13.07 -17.68 -1.50
N LYS A 183 -13.87 -18.74 -1.62
CA LYS A 183 -13.37 -20.07 -1.99
C LYS A 183 -12.45 -19.99 -3.21
N GLY A 184 -11.25 -20.56 -3.11
CA GLY A 184 -10.23 -20.52 -4.14
C GLY A 184 -9.24 -19.35 -4.04
N SER A 185 -9.53 -18.30 -3.25
CA SER A 185 -8.52 -17.29 -2.91
C SER A 185 -7.32 -17.94 -2.23
N LYS A 186 -6.11 -17.43 -2.50
CA LYS A 186 -4.87 -17.92 -1.89
C LYS A 186 -3.96 -16.76 -1.49
N GLY A 187 -3.04 -17.01 -0.56
CA GLY A 187 -1.96 -16.10 -0.21
C GLY A 187 -2.08 -15.46 1.18
N PRO A 188 -1.24 -14.45 1.48
CA PRO A 188 -1.10 -13.90 2.82
C PRO A 188 -2.40 -13.33 3.42
N ALA A 189 -3.27 -12.72 2.60
CA ALA A 189 -4.55 -12.21 3.06
C ALA A 189 -5.47 -13.34 3.58
N VAL A 190 -5.42 -14.52 2.95
CA VAL A 190 -6.15 -15.70 3.42
C VAL A 190 -5.54 -16.23 4.72
N LYS A 191 -4.20 -16.24 4.87
CA LYS A 191 -3.56 -16.60 6.14
C LYS A 191 -3.98 -15.68 7.28
N SER A 192 -4.10 -14.37 7.02
CA SER A 192 -4.57 -13.42 8.02
C SER A 192 -6.01 -13.66 8.41
N LEU A 193 -6.88 -13.93 7.43
CA LEU A 193 -8.26 -14.31 7.67
C LEU A 193 -8.34 -15.58 8.53
N GLN A 194 -7.62 -16.64 8.14
CA GLN A 194 -7.60 -17.91 8.85
C GLN A 194 -7.05 -17.76 10.28
N SER A 195 -5.95 -17.02 10.45
CA SER A 195 -5.38 -16.72 11.77
C SER A 195 -6.36 -15.94 12.63
N ARG A 196 -7.02 -14.91 12.08
CA ARG A 196 -7.98 -14.09 12.81
C ARG A 196 -9.21 -14.88 13.22
N LEU A 197 -9.80 -15.65 12.30
CA LEU A 197 -10.92 -16.54 12.60
C LEU A 197 -10.55 -17.53 13.69
N SER A 198 -9.39 -18.19 13.58
CA SER A 198 -8.95 -19.17 14.57
C SER A 198 -8.70 -18.52 15.93
N SER A 199 -8.16 -17.30 15.99
CA SER A 199 -7.98 -16.54 17.24
C SER A 199 -9.29 -16.15 17.93
N LEU A 200 -10.39 -16.11 17.17
CA LEU A 200 -11.73 -15.82 17.66
C LEU A 200 -12.55 -17.11 17.91
N GLY A 201 -11.92 -18.29 17.86
CA GLY A 201 -12.58 -19.58 18.08
C GLY A 201 -13.21 -20.23 16.84
N TYR A 202 -13.15 -19.58 15.68
CA TYR A 202 -13.65 -20.11 14.41
C TYR A 202 -12.56 -20.91 13.69
N SER A 203 -12.38 -22.16 14.09
CA SER A 203 -11.33 -23.03 13.55
C SER A 203 -11.43 -23.18 12.03
N THR A 204 -10.29 -22.91 11.36
CA THR A 204 -10.11 -23.07 9.92
C THR A 204 -9.41 -24.39 9.56
N LYS A 205 -9.14 -25.25 10.55
CA LYS A 205 -8.34 -26.48 10.46
C LYS A 205 -6.92 -26.27 9.87
N GLY A 206 -6.35 -25.08 10.04
CA GLY A 206 -5.00 -24.74 9.60
C GLY A 206 -4.91 -23.35 8.98
N ILE A 207 -3.70 -22.78 8.94
CA ILE A 207 -3.40 -21.45 8.38
C ILE A 207 -2.48 -21.64 7.15
N ASP A 208 -2.99 -22.37 6.17
CA ASP A 208 -2.26 -22.72 4.94
C ASP A 208 -2.25 -21.59 3.90
N GLY A 209 -3.12 -20.58 4.06
CA GLY A 209 -3.30 -19.50 3.11
C GLY A 209 -4.12 -19.89 1.90
N ILE A 210 -4.90 -20.97 1.97
CA ILE A 210 -5.80 -21.44 0.93
C ILE A 210 -7.23 -21.32 1.45
N TYR A 211 -8.07 -20.56 0.75
CA TYR A 211 -9.47 -20.38 1.15
C TYR A 211 -10.26 -21.59 0.68
N GLY A 212 -10.10 -22.69 1.41
CA GLY A 212 -10.77 -23.97 1.18
C GLY A 212 -12.12 -24.07 1.88
N ALA A 213 -12.71 -25.27 1.85
CA ALA A 213 -14.00 -25.55 2.49
C ALA A 213 -14.00 -25.24 3.99
N ASN A 214 -12.89 -25.52 4.69
CA ASN A 214 -12.77 -25.22 6.12
C ASN A 214 -12.80 -23.72 6.41
N THR A 215 -12.14 -22.90 5.59
CA THR A 215 -12.18 -21.42 5.72
C THR A 215 -13.57 -20.88 5.41
N VAL A 216 -14.25 -21.40 4.37
CA VAL A 216 -15.65 -21.04 4.07
C VAL A 216 -16.54 -21.32 5.29
N SER A 217 -16.42 -22.51 5.89
CA SER A 217 -17.21 -22.90 7.07
C SER A 217 -16.94 -21.97 8.26
N ALA A 218 -15.68 -21.66 8.54
CA ALA A 218 -15.30 -20.74 9.62
C ALA A 218 -15.85 -19.32 9.39
N VAL A 219 -15.79 -18.81 8.15
CA VAL A 219 -16.34 -17.50 7.81
C VAL A 219 -17.85 -17.46 7.97
N LYS A 220 -18.57 -18.50 7.52
CA LYS A 220 -20.03 -18.58 7.73
C LYS A 220 -20.38 -18.55 9.21
N LYS A 221 -19.69 -19.34 10.04
CA LYS A 221 -19.92 -19.35 11.49
C LYS A 221 -19.69 -17.97 12.11
N PHE A 222 -18.60 -17.30 11.74
CA PHE A 222 -18.32 -15.94 12.19
C PHE A 222 -19.40 -14.95 11.73
N GLN A 223 -19.81 -15.02 10.46
CA GLN A 223 -20.85 -14.15 9.90
C GLN A 223 -22.18 -14.31 10.65
N ILE A 224 -22.62 -15.55 10.90
CA ILE A 224 -23.84 -15.85 11.68
C ILE A 224 -23.75 -15.22 13.08
N ALA A 225 -22.65 -15.45 13.79
CA ALA A 225 -22.45 -14.94 15.15
C ALA A 225 -22.38 -13.40 15.24
N ASN A 226 -22.18 -12.71 14.11
CA ASN A 226 -22.07 -11.25 14.05
C ASN A 226 -23.23 -10.59 13.27
N GLY A 227 -24.32 -11.33 13.00
CA GLY A 227 -25.49 -10.79 12.30
C GLY A 227 -25.23 -10.39 10.84
N LEU A 228 -24.22 -11.00 10.20
CA LEU A 228 -23.89 -10.78 8.80
C LEU A 228 -24.51 -11.87 7.91
N LYS A 229 -24.68 -11.56 6.62
CA LYS A 229 -25.06 -12.58 5.62
C LYS A 229 -24.03 -13.72 5.62
N ALA A 230 -24.49 -14.94 5.88
CA ALA A 230 -23.66 -16.15 6.01
C ALA A 230 -23.31 -16.77 4.64
N ASP A 231 -22.83 -15.96 3.70
CA ASP A 231 -22.45 -16.41 2.35
C ASP A 231 -21.09 -17.12 2.28
N GLY A 232 -20.31 -17.08 3.37
CA GLY A 232 -18.98 -17.69 3.45
C GLY A 232 -17.92 -16.93 2.66
N ILE A 233 -18.22 -15.68 2.28
CA ILE A 233 -17.36 -14.77 1.56
C ILE A 233 -16.88 -13.69 2.53
N ALA A 234 -15.58 -13.59 2.75
CA ALA A 234 -15.00 -12.51 3.54
C ALA A 234 -14.87 -11.22 2.70
N GLY A 235 -16.02 -10.59 2.45
CA GLY A 235 -16.16 -9.26 1.84
C GLY A 235 -15.97 -8.10 2.83
N PRO A 236 -16.24 -6.84 2.43
CA PRO A 236 -15.93 -5.67 3.25
C PRO A 236 -16.58 -5.70 4.65
N ALA A 237 -17.84 -6.11 4.75
CA ALA A 237 -18.55 -6.18 6.03
C ALA A 237 -17.92 -7.22 6.97
N THR A 238 -17.63 -8.41 6.46
CA THR A 238 -16.97 -9.49 7.21
C THR A 238 -15.56 -9.09 7.63
N LYS A 239 -14.76 -8.49 6.74
CA LYS A 239 -13.42 -8.00 7.08
C LYS A 239 -13.46 -6.89 8.12
N LYS A 240 -14.38 -5.93 7.99
CA LYS A 240 -14.60 -4.87 8.99
C LYS A 240 -14.91 -5.46 10.37
N ALA A 241 -15.82 -6.44 10.44
CA ALA A 241 -16.16 -7.12 11.68
C ALA A 241 -14.97 -7.90 12.27
N LEU A 242 -14.15 -8.52 11.41
CA LEU A 242 -12.91 -9.19 11.82
C LEU A 242 -11.79 -8.23 12.19
N LYS A 243 -11.93 -6.93 11.90
CA LYS A 243 -10.87 -5.90 12.02
C LYS A 243 -9.66 -6.24 11.13
N LEU A 244 -9.94 -6.70 9.91
CA LEU A 244 -8.99 -6.99 8.84
C LEU A 244 -9.06 -5.95 7.72
#